data_AF-A0A1Q4URT6-F1
#
_entry.id   AF-A0A1Q4URT6-F1
#
_cell.length_a   1.000
_cell.length_b   1.000
_cell.length_c   1.000
_cell.angle_alpha   90.00
_cell.angle_beta   90.00
_cell.angle_gamma   90.00
#
_symmetry.space_group_name_H-M   'P 1'
#
loop_
_entity.id
_entity.type
_entity.pdbx_description
1 polymer ?
#
loop_
_entity_poly.entity_id
_entity_poly.type
_entity_poly.pdbx_seq_one_letter_code
_entity_poly.pdbx_strand_id
1 'polypeptide(L)'
;MSDVLSIGVVGECYWPKEPRIFTYGDVEILAYPEQRKFHASLHLDIGKYGLSFEQGLSFLSELASVVCWVDNAQTRLLFDNAITTGFPIKMGKFGEFSATLDSLERWKKSWITVPDAKSKMALALYREGMVASRSHCSQYSLLSYYKVLEWLFPVSSVRTLQMKKLVAEMLNRDDHDGEEFLWNISKLGWDKLSAEEIAQKMYRECRGFVTHAKHAATIFNPDCGTQLTSIFRMISPMQVVARAAIIQECPKLEWLWFE
;
A
#
# COMPACT_ATOMS: atom_id res chain seq x y z
N MET A 1 15.61 -7.41 -26.18
CA MET A 1 14.32 -8.10 -25.97
C MET A 1 13.29 -7.03 -25.65
N SER A 2 12.04 -7.19 -26.06
CA SER A 2 10.96 -6.28 -25.66
C SER A 2 10.74 -6.46 -24.16
N ASP A 3 10.63 -5.36 -23.42
CA ASP A 3 10.31 -5.36 -21.98
C ASP A 3 8.91 -4.77 -21.84
N VAL A 4 7.93 -5.63 -21.55
CA VAL A 4 6.51 -5.26 -21.47
C VAL A 4 6.09 -5.19 -20.02
N LEU A 5 5.75 -3.99 -19.56
CA LEU A 5 5.06 -3.75 -18.30
C LEU A 5 3.59 -4.17 -18.44
N SER A 6 3.16 -5.12 -17.63
CA SER A 6 1.77 -5.58 -17.54
C SER A 6 1.20 -5.25 -16.17
N ILE A 7 0.03 -4.63 -16.13
CA ILE A 7 -0.65 -4.26 -14.87
C ILE A 7 -2.15 -4.54 -14.94
N GLY A 8 -2.70 -5.06 -13.85
CA GLY A 8 -4.14 -5.28 -13.73
C GLY A 8 -4.90 -3.97 -13.48
N VAL A 9 -6.14 -3.90 -13.94
CA VAL A 9 -7.03 -2.76 -13.77
C VAL A 9 -8.38 -3.27 -13.23
N VAL A 10 -8.95 -2.53 -12.28
CA VAL A 10 -10.27 -2.77 -11.71
C VAL A 10 -11.02 -1.46 -11.54
N GLY A 11 -12.35 -1.52 -11.54
CA GLY A 11 -13.19 -0.34 -11.41
C GLY A 11 -14.46 -0.43 -12.23
N GLU A 12 -15.09 0.71 -12.43
CA GLU A 12 -16.38 0.88 -13.12
C GLU A 12 -16.24 1.65 -14.45
N CYS A 13 -15.01 1.90 -14.91
CA CYS A 13 -14.76 2.55 -16.20
C CYS A 13 -15.13 1.66 -17.40
N TYR A 14 -15.45 2.30 -18.53
CA TYR A 14 -15.77 1.60 -19.75
C TYR A 14 -14.54 0.91 -20.33
N TRP A 15 -14.50 -0.41 -20.19
CA TRP A 15 -13.39 -1.22 -20.67
C TRP A 15 -13.71 -1.89 -22.03
N PRO A 16 -12.75 -2.06 -22.95
CA PRO A 16 -12.98 -2.77 -24.21
C PRO A 16 -13.42 -4.22 -23.96
N LYS A 17 -14.30 -4.74 -24.83
CA LYS A 17 -14.80 -6.13 -24.76
C LYS A 17 -13.85 -7.15 -25.37
N GLU A 18 -12.91 -6.69 -26.19
CA GLU A 18 -11.91 -7.49 -26.90
C GLU A 18 -10.55 -6.81 -26.75
N PRO A 19 -9.43 -7.56 -26.85
CA PRO A 19 -8.11 -6.98 -26.88
C PRO A 19 -7.99 -5.84 -27.89
N ARG A 20 -7.55 -4.66 -27.44
CA ARG A 20 -7.46 -3.48 -28.29
C ARG A 20 -6.15 -2.72 -28.05
N ILE A 21 -5.48 -2.38 -29.13
CA ILE A 21 -4.38 -1.42 -29.12
C ILE A 21 -4.96 -0.02 -29.33
N PHE A 22 -4.52 0.92 -28.53
CA PHE A 22 -4.83 2.35 -28.67
C PHE A 22 -3.59 3.17 -28.32
N THR A 23 -3.61 4.45 -28.67
CA THR A 23 -2.53 5.38 -28.36
C THR A 23 -2.95 6.33 -27.24
N TYR A 24 -2.06 6.55 -26.28
CA TYR A 24 -2.15 7.63 -25.29
C TYR A 24 -0.87 8.46 -25.46
N GLY A 25 -1.00 9.75 -25.78
CA GLY A 25 0.12 10.52 -26.32
C GLY A 25 0.73 9.83 -27.55
N ASP A 26 2.05 9.65 -27.55
CA ASP A 26 2.81 8.99 -28.63
C ASP A 26 3.11 7.50 -28.33
N VAL A 27 2.43 6.92 -27.35
CA VAL A 27 2.71 5.57 -26.83
C VAL A 27 1.53 4.64 -27.13
N GLU A 28 1.81 3.52 -27.79
CA GLU A 28 0.86 2.42 -27.97
C GLU A 28 0.70 1.61 -26.68
N ILE A 29 -0.55 1.40 -26.29
CA ILE A 29 -0.94 0.59 -25.15
C ILE A 29 -1.88 -0.50 -25.64
N LEU A 30 -1.63 -1.73 -25.20
CA LEU A 30 -2.54 -2.85 -25.40
C LEU A 30 -3.41 -3.01 -24.15
N ALA A 31 -4.73 -2.91 -24.32
CA ALA A 31 -5.70 -3.24 -23.28
C ALA A 31 -6.29 -4.63 -23.51
N TYR A 32 -6.32 -5.45 -22.46
CA TYR A 32 -7.05 -6.71 -22.45
C TYR A 32 -8.34 -6.60 -21.64
N PRO A 33 -9.44 -7.21 -22.13
CA PRO A 33 -10.72 -7.21 -21.43
C PRO A 33 -10.64 -8.01 -20.13
N GLU A 34 -11.52 -7.68 -19.18
CA GLU A 34 -11.74 -8.53 -18.02
C GLU A 34 -12.29 -9.89 -18.45
N GLN A 35 -11.80 -10.97 -17.80
CA GLN A 35 -12.26 -12.33 -18.02
C GLN A 35 -12.62 -13.00 -16.69
N ARG A 36 -13.27 -14.17 -16.74
CA ARG A 36 -13.65 -14.90 -15.52
C ARG A 36 -12.48 -15.14 -14.56
N LYS A 37 -11.29 -15.42 -15.09
CA LYS A 37 -10.07 -15.73 -14.31
C LYS A 37 -9.03 -14.60 -14.30
N PHE A 38 -9.25 -13.53 -15.05
CA PHE A 38 -8.24 -12.49 -15.29
C PHE A 38 -8.86 -11.11 -15.11
N HIS A 39 -8.15 -10.20 -14.45
CA HIS A 39 -8.52 -8.80 -14.42
C HIS A 39 -8.41 -8.21 -15.83
N ALA A 40 -9.12 -7.10 -16.06
CA ALA A 40 -8.73 -6.19 -17.13
C ALA A 40 -7.25 -5.81 -16.96
N SER A 41 -6.53 -5.52 -18.04
CA SER A 41 -5.11 -5.16 -17.93
C SER A 41 -4.63 -4.24 -19.02
N LEU A 42 -3.60 -3.47 -18.67
CA LEU A 42 -2.86 -2.61 -19.58
C LEU A 42 -1.45 -3.16 -19.77
N HIS A 43 -0.96 -3.09 -21.00
CA HIS A 43 0.35 -3.56 -21.40
C HIS A 43 1.08 -2.47 -22.18
N LEU A 44 2.28 -2.13 -21.70
CA LEU A 44 3.14 -1.10 -22.24
C LEU A 44 4.53 -1.69 -22.51
N ASP A 45 5.00 -1.62 -23.76
CA ASP A 45 6.37 -1.99 -24.11
C ASP A 45 7.34 -0.87 -23.66
N ILE A 46 7.75 -0.91 -22.39
CA ILE A 46 8.68 0.06 -21.81
C ILE A 46 10.04 0.01 -22.50
N GLY A 47 10.46 -1.15 -23.03
CA GLY A 47 11.69 -1.29 -23.79
C GLY A 47 11.66 -0.54 -25.13
N LYS A 48 10.54 -0.62 -25.87
CA LYS A 48 10.33 0.12 -27.13
C LYS A 48 10.44 1.64 -26.95
N TYR A 49 9.95 2.16 -25.83
CA TYR A 49 9.91 3.60 -25.55
C TYR A 49 11.06 4.08 -24.65
N GLY A 50 12.01 3.22 -24.29
CA GLY A 50 13.15 3.57 -23.44
C GLY A 50 12.74 4.03 -22.04
N LEU A 51 11.64 3.50 -21.52
CA LEU A 51 11.11 3.83 -20.19
C LEU A 51 11.63 2.85 -19.13
N SER A 52 11.90 3.35 -17.93
CA SER A 52 12.05 2.49 -16.75
C SER A 52 10.71 1.90 -16.32
N PHE A 53 10.74 0.91 -15.45
CA PHE A 53 9.53 0.36 -14.83
C PHE A 53 8.70 1.44 -14.13
N GLU A 54 9.34 2.31 -13.34
CA GLU A 54 8.68 3.41 -12.61
C GLU A 54 8.14 4.49 -13.55
N GLN A 55 8.84 4.78 -14.66
CA GLN A 55 8.34 5.69 -15.68
C GLN A 55 7.11 5.11 -16.39
N GLY A 56 7.13 3.82 -16.72
CA GLY A 56 5.98 3.10 -17.26
C GLY A 56 4.79 3.08 -16.30
N LEU A 57 5.02 2.83 -15.00
CA LEU A 57 3.98 2.93 -13.98
C LEU A 57 3.41 4.35 -13.89
N SER A 58 4.26 5.37 -13.93
CA SER A 58 3.80 6.77 -13.89
C SER A 58 2.87 7.09 -15.05
N PHE A 59 3.26 6.66 -16.25
CA PHE A 59 2.51 6.86 -17.48
C PHE A 59 1.13 6.16 -17.44
N LEU A 60 1.09 4.93 -16.95
CA LEU A 60 -0.17 4.19 -16.81
C LEU A 60 -1.07 4.77 -15.71
N SER A 61 -0.50 5.27 -14.61
CA SER A 61 -1.26 5.99 -13.57
C SER A 61 -1.89 7.26 -14.11
N GLU A 62 -1.12 8.05 -14.86
CA GLU A 62 -1.64 9.26 -15.52
C GLU A 62 -2.81 8.94 -16.46
N LEU A 63 -2.67 7.89 -17.29
CA LEU A 63 -3.78 7.41 -18.11
C LEU A 63 -4.99 7.02 -17.25
N ALA A 64 -4.81 6.29 -16.15
CA ALA A 64 -5.92 5.91 -15.27
C ALA A 64 -6.61 7.14 -14.66
N SER A 65 -5.86 8.19 -14.32
CA SER A 65 -6.39 9.48 -13.88
C SER A 65 -7.24 10.16 -14.97
N VAL A 66 -6.81 10.11 -16.24
CA VAL A 66 -7.61 10.59 -17.39
C VAL A 66 -8.88 9.76 -17.58
N VAL A 67 -8.80 8.43 -17.48
CA VAL A 67 -9.98 7.56 -17.59
C VAL A 67 -11.00 7.86 -16.49
N CYS A 68 -10.55 7.99 -15.24
CA CYS A 68 -11.41 8.40 -14.12
C CYS A 68 -12.13 9.72 -14.41
N TRP A 69 -11.42 10.70 -14.97
CA TRP A 69 -11.99 12.00 -15.33
C TRP A 69 -13.03 11.90 -16.45
N VAL A 70 -12.71 11.19 -17.53
CA VAL A 70 -13.58 11.08 -18.72
C VAL A 70 -14.85 10.29 -18.41
N ASP A 71 -14.72 9.16 -17.73
CA ASP A 71 -15.85 8.28 -17.45
C ASP A 71 -16.62 8.69 -16.19
N ASN A 72 -16.07 9.62 -15.39
CA ASN A 72 -16.56 9.93 -14.04
C ASN A 72 -16.79 8.65 -13.22
N ALA A 73 -15.86 7.70 -13.36
CA ALA A 73 -15.95 6.36 -12.80
C ALA A 73 -14.67 6.03 -12.03
N GLN A 74 -14.76 5.07 -11.13
CA GLN A 74 -13.59 4.58 -10.41
C GLN A 74 -12.73 3.74 -11.34
N THR A 75 -11.44 4.04 -11.43
CA THR A 75 -10.43 3.20 -12.09
C THR A 75 -9.24 3.05 -11.16
N ARG A 76 -8.74 1.83 -11.03
CA ARG A 76 -7.64 1.50 -10.11
C ARG A 76 -6.67 0.52 -10.77
N LEU A 77 -5.39 0.84 -10.67
CA LEU A 77 -4.31 -0.04 -11.08
C LEU A 77 -3.90 -0.97 -9.92
N LEU A 78 -3.68 -2.25 -10.23
CA LEU A 78 -3.24 -3.28 -9.29
C LEU A 78 -1.70 -3.32 -9.24
N PHE A 79 -1.10 -2.36 -8.53
CA PHE A 79 0.37 -2.21 -8.46
C PHE A 79 1.10 -3.43 -7.91
N ASP A 80 0.49 -4.16 -6.98
CA ASP A 80 0.98 -5.42 -6.43
C ASP A 80 1.09 -6.54 -7.48
N ASN A 81 0.32 -6.42 -8.57
CA ASN A 81 0.36 -7.32 -9.71
C ASN A 81 1.21 -6.78 -10.86
N ALA A 82 1.83 -5.60 -10.76
CA ALA A 82 2.62 -5.05 -11.85
C ALA A 82 3.89 -5.88 -12.09
N ILE A 83 4.13 -6.27 -13.35
CA ILE A 83 5.26 -7.14 -13.72
C ILE A 83 5.81 -6.78 -15.09
N THR A 84 7.12 -6.96 -15.27
CA THR A 84 7.79 -6.85 -16.57
C THR A 84 8.07 -8.22 -17.15
N THR A 85 7.64 -8.46 -18.38
CA THR A 85 7.85 -9.71 -19.12
C THR A 85 8.24 -9.45 -20.57
N GLY A 86 8.73 -10.46 -21.29
CA GLY A 86 9.09 -10.32 -22.72
C GLY A 86 7.91 -10.14 -23.69
N PHE A 87 6.68 -10.27 -23.18
CA PHE A 87 5.43 -10.22 -23.93
C PHE A 87 4.25 -9.91 -22.98
N PRO A 88 3.11 -9.38 -23.47
CA PRO A 88 1.92 -9.16 -22.67
C PRO A 88 1.39 -10.44 -22.03
N ILE A 89 1.16 -10.43 -20.72
CA ILE A 89 0.58 -11.57 -19.98
C ILE A 89 -0.79 -11.21 -19.41
N LYS A 90 -1.72 -12.17 -19.34
CA LYS A 90 -3.00 -11.93 -18.68
C LYS A 90 -2.81 -11.82 -17.17
N MET A 91 -3.44 -10.82 -16.56
CA MET A 91 -3.31 -10.57 -15.12
C MET A 91 -4.30 -11.43 -14.34
N GLY A 92 -3.82 -12.44 -13.63
CA GLY A 92 -4.66 -13.36 -12.87
C GLY A 92 -5.49 -12.62 -11.82
N LYS A 93 -6.77 -12.99 -11.70
CA LYS A 93 -7.52 -12.75 -10.47
C LYS A 93 -6.91 -13.69 -9.44
N PHE A 94 -5.97 -13.22 -8.63
CA PHE A 94 -5.60 -13.95 -7.43
C PHE A 94 -6.91 -14.14 -6.69
N GLY A 95 -7.30 -15.40 -6.52
CA GLY A 95 -8.55 -15.70 -5.83
C GLY A 95 -8.51 -14.92 -4.54
N GLU A 96 -9.47 -14.02 -4.36
CA GLU A 96 -9.92 -13.67 -3.02
C GLU A 96 -10.32 -15.01 -2.42
N PHE A 97 -9.34 -15.72 -1.85
CA PHE A 97 -9.58 -16.68 -0.81
C PHE A 97 -10.10 -15.82 0.33
N SER A 98 -11.38 -15.44 0.22
CA SER A 98 -12.29 -15.54 1.34
C SER A 98 -12.19 -17.00 1.75
N ALA A 99 -11.17 -17.29 2.53
CA ALA A 99 -11.14 -18.44 3.36
C ALA A 99 -12.35 -18.24 4.27
N THR A 100 -13.49 -18.79 3.84
CA THR A 100 -14.53 -19.28 4.74
C THR A 100 -13.92 -20.45 5.52
N LEU A 101 -12.82 -20.16 6.23
CA LEU A 101 -12.49 -20.86 7.44
C LEU A 101 -13.67 -20.59 8.37
N ASP A 102 -14.08 -21.60 9.11
CA ASP A 102 -15.00 -21.47 10.23
C ASP A 102 -14.37 -20.51 11.25
N SER A 103 -14.51 -19.22 10.98
CA SER A 103 -13.70 -18.13 11.52
C SER A 103 -14.02 -17.86 12.97
N LEU A 104 -15.15 -18.37 13.45
CA LEU A 104 -15.56 -18.27 14.84
C LEU A 104 -14.61 -19.01 15.78
N GLU A 105 -14.00 -20.13 15.37
CA GLU A 105 -13.02 -20.86 16.19
C GLU A 105 -11.72 -20.06 16.39
N ARG A 106 -11.20 -19.41 15.32
CA ARG A 106 -10.05 -18.48 15.44
C ARG A 106 -10.40 -17.26 16.29
N TRP A 107 -11.65 -16.82 16.26
CA TRP A 107 -12.09 -15.63 17.00
C TRP A 107 -12.42 -15.92 18.47
N LYS A 108 -12.52 -17.18 18.92
CA LYS A 108 -12.82 -17.55 20.33
C LYS A 108 -11.91 -16.87 21.34
N LYS A 109 -10.62 -16.70 21.00
CA LYS A 109 -9.66 -15.96 21.85
C LYS A 109 -9.71 -14.44 21.63
N SER A 110 -10.31 -13.97 20.54
CA SER A 110 -10.41 -12.58 20.08
C SER A 110 -11.62 -11.79 20.60
N TRP A 111 -12.53 -12.42 21.36
CA TRP A 111 -13.67 -11.75 22.00
C TRP A 111 -13.28 -10.93 23.23
N ILE A 112 -12.18 -10.18 23.12
CA ILE A 112 -11.69 -9.32 24.18
C ILE A 112 -12.35 -7.95 24.02
N THR A 113 -12.96 -7.47 25.09
CA THR A 113 -13.46 -6.09 25.12
C THR A 113 -12.30 -5.13 25.27
N VAL A 114 -12.18 -4.21 24.31
CA VAL A 114 -11.25 -3.09 24.39
C VAL A 114 -11.81 -2.12 25.43
N PRO A 115 -11.11 -1.84 26.53
CA PRO A 115 -11.72 -1.24 27.70
C PRO A 115 -12.00 0.26 27.53
N ASP A 116 -11.11 0.99 26.85
CA ASP A 116 -11.12 2.44 26.79
C ASP A 116 -11.41 2.98 25.37
N ALA A 117 -11.96 4.19 25.30
CA ALA A 117 -12.33 4.83 24.04
C ALA A 117 -11.12 5.14 23.15
N LYS A 118 -9.95 5.40 23.76
CA LYS A 118 -8.72 5.75 23.04
C LYS A 118 -8.22 4.55 22.22
N SER A 119 -8.12 3.38 22.84
CA SER A 119 -7.76 2.11 22.19
C SER A 119 -8.81 1.64 21.17
N LYS A 120 -10.11 1.85 21.44
CA LYS A 120 -11.18 1.53 20.48
C LYS A 120 -11.04 2.32 19.18
N MET A 121 -10.79 3.61 19.29
CA MET A 121 -10.58 4.46 18.12
C MET A 121 -9.30 4.08 17.38
N ALA A 122 -8.20 3.81 18.09
CA ALA A 122 -6.96 3.34 17.48
C ALA A 122 -7.17 2.04 16.68
N LEU A 123 -7.93 1.08 17.22
CA LEU A 123 -8.31 -0.13 16.49
C LEU A 123 -9.22 0.13 15.29
N ALA A 124 -10.17 1.08 15.40
CA ALA A 124 -11.02 1.45 14.28
C ALA A 124 -10.21 2.04 13.12
N LEU A 125 -9.26 2.93 13.42
CA LEU A 125 -8.31 3.50 12.45
C LEU A 125 -7.40 2.41 11.85
N TYR A 126 -6.92 1.47 12.67
CA TYR A 126 -6.14 0.33 12.16
C TYR A 126 -6.96 -0.54 11.20
N ARG A 127 -8.23 -0.83 11.52
CA ARG A 127 -9.16 -1.54 10.63
C ARG A 127 -9.38 -0.78 9.33
N GLU A 128 -9.56 0.54 9.38
CA GLU A 128 -9.68 1.37 8.17
C GLU A 128 -8.42 1.27 7.29
N GLY A 129 -7.24 1.28 7.91
CA GLY A 129 -5.97 1.07 7.21
C GLY A 129 -5.87 -0.29 6.53
N MET A 130 -6.34 -1.35 7.18
CA MET A 130 -6.42 -2.71 6.62
C MET A 130 -7.37 -2.79 5.43
N VAL A 131 -8.56 -2.19 5.56
CA VAL A 131 -9.55 -2.12 4.46
C VAL A 131 -8.98 -1.35 3.29
N ALA A 132 -8.41 -0.16 3.52
CA ALA A 132 -7.78 0.65 2.49
C ALA A 132 -6.62 -0.08 1.81
N SER A 133 -5.81 -0.83 2.55
CA SER A 133 -4.72 -1.65 1.99
C SER A 133 -5.26 -2.71 1.04
N ARG A 134 -6.30 -3.45 1.46
CA ARG A 134 -6.97 -4.47 0.61
C ARG A 134 -7.71 -3.87 -0.59
N SER A 135 -8.16 -2.63 -0.47
CA SER A 135 -8.72 -1.86 -1.59
C SER A 135 -7.64 -1.19 -2.44
N HIS A 136 -6.35 -1.42 -2.15
CA HIS A 136 -5.17 -0.81 -2.79
C HIS A 136 -5.20 0.72 -2.83
N CYS A 137 -5.84 1.33 -1.81
CA CYS A 137 -5.78 2.76 -1.53
C CYS A 137 -4.57 3.03 -0.63
N SER A 138 -3.36 2.84 -1.18
CA SER A 138 -2.10 2.83 -0.43
C SER A 138 -1.88 4.08 0.43
N GLN A 139 -2.25 5.26 -0.06
CA GLN A 139 -2.11 6.52 0.67
C GLN A 139 -3.05 6.57 1.89
N TYR A 140 -4.30 6.13 1.71
CA TYR A 140 -5.28 6.07 2.80
C TYR A 140 -4.92 5.00 3.83
N SER A 141 -4.32 3.89 3.40
CA SER A 141 -3.81 2.88 4.31
C SER A 141 -2.71 3.46 5.21
N LEU A 142 -1.71 4.11 4.59
CA LEU A 142 -0.61 4.75 5.31
C LEU A 142 -1.11 5.87 6.25
N LEU A 143 -2.06 6.69 5.76
CA LEU A 143 -2.73 7.71 6.56
C LEU A 143 -3.38 7.14 7.80
N SER A 144 -4.14 6.05 7.64
CA SER A 144 -4.88 5.41 8.73
C SER A 144 -3.92 4.86 9.79
N TYR A 145 -2.83 4.20 9.40
CA TYR A 145 -1.81 3.74 10.34
C TYR A 145 -1.07 4.90 11.01
N TYR A 146 -0.79 5.97 10.29
CA TYR A 146 -0.22 7.17 10.91
C TYR A 146 -1.18 7.81 11.92
N LYS A 147 -2.48 7.83 11.63
CA LYS A 147 -3.53 8.35 12.53
C LYS A 147 -3.66 7.55 13.81
N VAL A 148 -3.36 6.25 13.81
CA VAL A 148 -3.21 5.46 15.04
C VAL A 148 -2.18 6.12 15.96
N LEU A 149 -0.98 6.43 15.44
CA LEU A 149 0.07 7.07 16.23
C LEU A 149 -0.31 8.51 16.65
N GLU A 150 -0.97 9.28 15.78
CA GLU A 150 -1.46 10.61 16.14
C GLU A 150 -2.50 10.57 17.26
N TRP A 151 -3.39 9.59 17.21
CA TRP A 151 -4.46 9.42 18.20
C TRP A 151 -3.91 8.94 19.54
N LEU A 152 -3.01 7.96 19.52
CA LEU A 152 -2.40 7.43 20.74
C LEU A 152 -1.42 8.43 21.38
N PHE A 153 -0.71 9.21 20.56
CA PHE A 153 0.31 10.16 20.96
C PHE A 153 0.05 11.54 20.30
N PRO A 154 -0.88 12.35 20.83
CA PRO A 154 -1.29 13.61 20.20
C PRO A 154 -0.20 14.69 20.21
N VAL A 155 0.70 14.65 21.19
CA VAL A 155 1.82 15.59 21.29
C VAL A 155 2.93 15.14 20.34
N SER A 156 3.30 15.99 19.38
CA SER A 156 4.24 15.61 18.32
C SER A 156 5.61 15.14 18.83
N SER A 157 6.16 15.74 19.89
CA SER A 157 7.43 15.32 20.48
C SER A 157 7.34 13.93 21.11
N VAL A 158 6.24 13.64 21.81
CA VAL A 158 5.96 12.32 22.39
C VAL A 158 5.78 11.28 21.30
N ARG A 159 5.00 11.59 20.26
CA ARG A 159 4.79 10.69 19.11
C ARG A 159 6.09 10.33 18.42
N THR A 160 6.94 11.31 18.14
CA THR A 160 8.25 11.08 17.54
C THR A 160 9.13 10.22 18.45
N LEU A 161 9.10 10.44 19.77
CA LEU A 161 9.80 9.58 20.73
C LEU A 161 9.29 8.14 20.70
N GLN A 162 7.97 7.94 20.72
CA GLN A 162 7.37 6.61 20.70
C GLN A 162 7.64 5.88 19.39
N MET A 163 7.56 6.58 18.26
CA MET A 163 7.87 6.00 16.96
C MET A 163 9.30 5.46 16.90
N LYS A 164 10.28 6.17 17.47
CA LYS A 164 11.68 5.69 17.57
C LYS A 164 11.80 4.43 18.41
N LYS A 165 11.11 4.37 19.56
CA LYS A 165 11.10 3.20 20.43
C LYS A 165 10.51 1.99 19.71
N LEU A 166 9.34 2.16 19.11
CA LEU A 166 8.65 1.09 18.38
C LEU A 166 9.48 0.59 17.18
N VAL A 167 10.11 1.49 16.42
CA VAL A 167 11.03 1.10 15.33
C VAL A 167 12.24 0.34 15.87
N ALA A 168 12.85 0.80 16.97
CA ALA A 168 13.97 0.11 17.58
C ALA A 168 13.56 -1.29 18.09
N GLU A 169 12.36 -1.43 18.65
CA GLU A 169 11.81 -2.73 19.04
C GLU A 169 11.62 -3.64 17.82
N MET A 170 11.01 -3.15 16.72
CA MET A 170 10.76 -3.97 15.53
C MET A 170 12.06 -4.45 14.87
N LEU A 171 13.11 -3.63 14.86
CA LEU A 171 14.42 -4.02 14.32
C LEU A 171 15.08 -5.17 15.10
N ASN A 172 14.67 -5.41 16.35
CA ASN A 172 15.22 -6.45 17.22
C ASN A 172 14.24 -7.61 17.47
N ARG A 173 13.05 -7.62 16.84
CA ARG A 173 12.09 -8.71 17.00
C ARG A 173 12.47 -9.89 16.12
N ASP A 174 12.45 -11.07 16.74
CA ASP A 174 12.66 -12.37 16.09
C ASP A 174 11.32 -13.10 15.91
N ASP A 175 10.39 -12.42 15.23
CA ASP A 175 9.08 -12.95 14.87
C ASP A 175 8.67 -12.47 13.48
N HIS A 176 7.51 -12.93 13.01
CA HIS A 176 7.01 -12.60 11.67
C HIS A 176 6.91 -11.08 11.43
N ASP A 177 6.48 -10.31 12.42
CA ASP A 177 6.34 -8.86 12.31
C ASP A 177 7.73 -8.18 12.22
N GLY A 178 8.72 -8.66 12.97
CA GLY A 178 10.12 -8.21 12.87
C GLY A 178 10.75 -8.53 11.51
N GLU A 179 10.58 -9.75 11.01
CA GLU A 179 11.07 -10.19 9.70
C GLU A 179 10.43 -9.37 8.56
N GLU A 180 9.10 -9.19 8.59
CA GLU A 180 8.36 -8.42 7.59
C GLU A 180 8.80 -6.95 7.59
N PHE A 181 8.98 -6.38 8.78
CA PHE A 181 9.50 -5.03 8.94
C PHE A 181 10.89 -4.89 8.30
N LEU A 182 11.84 -5.75 8.66
CA LEU A 182 13.21 -5.73 8.14
C LEU A 182 13.27 -5.90 6.62
N TRP A 183 12.47 -6.82 6.07
CA TRP A 183 12.37 -7.01 4.62
C TRP A 183 11.96 -5.73 3.90
N ASN A 184 10.91 -5.06 4.40
CA ASN A 184 10.42 -3.83 3.77
C ASN A 184 11.38 -2.65 3.95
N ILE A 185 12.03 -2.51 5.12
CA ILE A 185 13.10 -1.52 5.35
C ILE A 185 14.26 -1.73 4.36
N SER A 186 14.64 -2.98 4.10
CA SER A 186 15.65 -3.29 3.08
C SER A 186 15.19 -2.91 1.68
N LYS A 187 13.94 -3.17 1.30
CA LYS A 187 13.38 -2.73 0.00
C LYS A 187 13.27 -1.23 -0.15
N LEU A 188 13.25 -0.47 0.94
CA LEU A 188 13.33 0.99 0.94
C LEU A 188 14.77 1.51 0.87
N GLY A 189 15.78 0.63 0.98
CA GLY A 189 17.20 1.00 1.01
C GLY A 189 17.61 1.65 2.32
N TRP A 190 16.93 1.31 3.42
CA TRP A 190 17.14 1.91 4.75
C TRP A 190 17.87 0.97 5.72
N ASP A 191 18.47 -0.10 5.20
CA ASP A 191 19.19 -1.14 5.95
C ASP A 191 20.37 -0.63 6.77
N LYS A 192 21.00 0.47 6.33
CA LYS A 192 22.15 1.09 7.01
C LYS A 192 21.78 2.21 7.97
N LEU A 193 20.50 2.56 8.07
CA LEU A 193 20.03 3.64 8.91
C LEU A 193 19.85 3.14 10.35
N SER A 194 20.13 4.01 11.31
CA SER A 194 19.76 3.77 12.70
C SER A 194 18.23 3.78 12.88
N ALA A 195 17.73 3.17 13.96
CA ALA A 195 16.32 3.21 14.33
C ALA A 195 15.75 4.64 14.38
N GLU A 196 16.56 5.58 14.87
CA GLU A 196 16.26 7.00 14.93
C GLU A 196 16.04 7.60 13.54
N GLU A 197 16.95 7.33 12.61
CA GLU A 197 16.88 7.84 11.24
C GLU A 197 15.69 7.23 10.47
N ILE A 198 15.44 5.93 10.67
CA ILE A 198 14.28 5.22 10.09
C ILE A 198 12.98 5.87 10.60
N ALA A 199 12.83 6.02 11.91
CA ALA A 199 11.63 6.62 12.51
C ALA A 199 11.41 8.06 12.01
N GLN A 200 12.48 8.87 11.94
CA GLN A 200 12.39 10.23 11.39
C GLN A 200 12.01 10.24 9.91
N LYS A 201 12.53 9.31 9.11
CA LYS A 201 12.21 9.20 7.69
C LYS A 201 10.76 8.77 7.52
N MET A 202 10.33 7.68 8.16
CA MET A 202 8.92 7.26 8.19
C MET A 202 7.99 8.40 8.60
N TYR A 203 8.29 9.14 9.67
CA TYR A 203 7.49 10.29 10.10
C TYR A 203 7.36 11.38 9.01
N ARG A 204 8.48 11.74 8.37
CA ARG A 204 8.51 12.78 7.32
C ARG A 204 7.76 12.33 6.07
N GLU A 205 8.05 11.13 5.58
CA GLU A 205 7.44 10.57 4.39
C GLU A 205 5.92 10.40 4.59
N CYS A 206 5.48 9.83 5.74
CA CYS A 206 4.06 9.70 6.06
C CYS A 206 3.34 11.05 6.08
N ARG A 207 3.91 12.09 6.71
CA ARG A 207 3.30 13.43 6.67
C ARG A 207 3.28 14.02 5.25
N GLY A 208 4.33 13.82 4.47
CA GLY A 208 4.42 14.30 3.09
C GLY A 208 3.36 13.67 2.19
N PHE A 209 3.19 12.35 2.27
CA PHE A 209 2.21 11.59 1.48
C PHE A 209 0.77 11.87 1.88
N VAL A 210 0.51 12.07 3.17
CA VAL A 210 -0.84 12.23 3.72
C VAL A 210 -1.41 13.61 3.48
N THR A 211 -0.60 14.65 3.68
CA THR A 211 -1.17 15.99 3.86
C THR A 211 -1.58 16.63 2.55
N HIS A 212 -1.10 16.14 1.38
CA HIS A 212 -1.21 16.80 0.06
C HIS A 212 -1.06 18.33 0.16
N ALA A 213 -0.34 18.80 1.19
CA ALA A 213 -0.42 20.18 1.58
C ALA A 213 0.53 20.93 0.66
N LYS A 214 0.03 22.02 0.06
CA LYS A 214 0.83 22.92 -0.77
C LYS A 214 2.11 23.42 -0.09
N HIS A 215 2.18 23.32 1.25
CA HIS A 215 3.31 23.73 2.09
C HIS A 215 4.08 22.55 2.72
N ALA A 216 3.81 21.31 2.33
CA ALA A 216 4.65 20.19 2.73
C ALA A 216 6.03 20.30 2.07
N ALA A 217 7.08 19.87 2.79
CA ALA A 217 8.45 19.85 2.25
C ALA A 217 8.59 18.93 1.03
N THR A 218 7.65 17.99 0.87
CA THR A 218 7.57 17.08 -0.27
C THR A 218 6.16 17.14 -0.84
N ILE A 219 6.02 17.50 -2.13
CA ILE A 219 4.76 17.37 -2.86
C ILE A 219 4.67 15.92 -3.34
N PHE A 220 3.63 15.22 -2.90
CA PHE A 220 3.31 13.89 -3.38
C PHE A 220 2.47 13.97 -4.67
N ASN A 221 2.96 13.36 -5.74
CA ASN A 221 2.25 13.16 -6.99
C ASN A 221 1.72 11.71 -7.03
N PRO A 222 0.39 11.50 -7.00
CA PRO A 222 -0.20 10.16 -7.06
C PRO A 222 0.05 9.45 -8.39
N ASP A 223 0.47 10.15 -9.43
CA ASP A 223 0.83 9.56 -10.73
C ASP A 223 2.35 9.31 -10.86
N CYS A 224 3.16 9.56 -9.82
CA CYS A 224 4.59 9.26 -9.85
C CYS A 224 4.87 7.83 -9.37
N GLY A 225 5.25 6.94 -10.28
CA GLY A 225 5.55 5.52 -10.03
C GLY A 225 6.62 5.28 -8.96
N THR A 226 7.67 6.11 -8.91
CA THR A 226 8.70 6.01 -7.85
C THR A 226 8.11 6.32 -6.46
N GLN A 227 7.29 7.37 -6.36
CA GLN A 227 6.65 7.74 -5.09
C GLN A 227 5.60 6.70 -4.68
N LEU A 228 4.80 6.20 -5.63
CA LEU A 228 3.85 5.11 -5.42
C LEU A 228 4.52 3.85 -4.89
N THR A 229 5.64 3.44 -5.50
CA THR A 229 6.43 2.28 -5.06
C THR A 229 6.95 2.47 -3.64
N SER A 230 7.43 3.68 -3.29
CA SER A 230 7.87 4.00 -1.93
C SER A 230 6.72 3.93 -0.92
N ILE A 231 5.53 4.45 -1.27
CA ILE A 231 4.36 4.37 -0.38
C ILE A 231 3.98 2.91 -0.16
N PHE A 232 3.87 2.14 -1.24
CA PHE A 232 3.49 0.73 -1.16
C PHE A 232 4.41 -0.05 -0.21
N ARG A 233 5.73 0.14 -0.35
CA ARG A 233 6.74 -0.49 0.53
C ARG A 233 6.69 0.02 1.98
N MET A 234 6.15 1.21 2.24
CA MET A 234 6.02 1.77 3.58
C MET A 234 4.74 1.32 4.33
N ILE A 235 3.75 0.76 3.64
CA ILE A 235 2.48 0.33 4.25
C ILE A 235 2.74 -0.68 5.37
N SER A 236 3.46 -1.76 5.07
CA SER A 236 3.73 -2.84 6.03
C SER A 236 4.55 -2.36 7.24
N PRO A 237 5.68 -1.63 7.08
CA PRO A 237 6.40 -1.04 8.21
C PRO A 237 5.52 -0.16 9.10
N MET A 238 4.67 0.68 8.51
CA MET A 238 3.76 1.54 9.29
C MET A 238 2.64 0.75 9.96
N GLN A 239 2.13 -0.29 9.32
CA GLN A 239 1.12 -1.18 9.88
C GLN A 239 1.65 -1.87 11.14
N VAL A 240 2.85 -2.45 11.06
CA VAL A 240 3.49 -3.15 12.19
C VAL A 240 3.78 -2.18 13.33
N VAL A 241 4.29 -0.97 13.04
CA VAL A 241 4.51 0.07 14.06
C VAL A 241 3.20 0.54 14.70
N ALA A 242 2.14 0.74 13.92
CA ALA A 242 0.83 1.12 14.44
C ALA A 242 0.23 0.02 15.33
N ARG A 243 0.40 -1.24 14.94
CA ARG A 243 -0.02 -2.40 15.73
C ARG A 243 0.72 -2.46 17.06
N ALA A 244 2.04 -2.33 17.04
CA ALA A 244 2.86 -2.32 18.25
C ALA A 244 2.45 -1.19 19.22
N ALA A 245 2.14 0.00 18.69
CA ALA A 245 1.60 1.10 19.49
C ALA A 245 0.26 0.77 20.15
N ILE A 246 -0.65 0.09 19.43
CA ILE A 246 -1.94 -0.36 19.97
C ILE A 246 -1.73 -1.40 21.08
N ILE A 247 -0.81 -2.36 20.88
CA ILE A 247 -0.49 -3.39 21.89
C ILE A 247 0.10 -2.74 23.15
N GLN A 248 0.99 -1.75 23.00
CA GLN A 248 1.57 -1.01 24.13
C GLN A 248 0.49 -0.33 24.99
N GLU A 249 -0.53 0.25 24.36
CA GLU A 249 -1.63 0.94 25.06
C GLU A 249 -2.73 -0.02 25.52
N CYS A 250 -2.88 -1.17 24.86
CA CYS A 250 -3.85 -2.21 25.18
C CYS A 250 -3.24 -3.62 25.10
N PRO A 251 -2.41 -4.04 26.09
CA PRO A 251 -1.68 -5.30 26.05
C PRO A 251 -2.54 -6.56 25.95
N LYS A 252 -3.83 -6.46 26.31
CA LYS A 252 -4.79 -7.57 26.15
C LYS A 252 -4.93 -8.02 24.69
N LEU A 253 -4.59 -7.17 23.72
CA LEU A 253 -4.66 -7.50 22.29
C LEU A 253 -3.45 -8.30 21.78
N GLU A 254 -2.37 -8.41 22.56
CA GLU A 254 -1.15 -9.15 22.20
C GLU A 254 -1.42 -10.64 21.96
N TRP A 255 -2.31 -11.24 22.74
CA TRP A 255 -2.67 -12.66 22.73
C TRP A 255 -3.40 -13.12 21.45
N LEU A 256 -3.76 -12.20 20.55
CA LEU A 256 -4.55 -12.51 19.36
C LEU A 256 -3.70 -12.84 18.13
N TRP A 257 -2.38 -12.81 18.26
CA TRP A 257 -1.49 -12.76 17.10
C TRP A 257 -0.40 -13.84 17.04
N PHE A 258 -0.09 -14.50 18.16
CA PHE A 258 1.02 -15.46 18.26
C PHE A 258 0.58 -16.94 18.15
N GLU A 259 -0.55 -17.24 17.51
CA GLU A 259 -0.99 -18.63 17.22
C GLU A 259 -1.39 -18.85 15.76
#